data_AF-A0A7Y2IXG1-F1
#
_entry.id   AF-A0A7Y2IXG1-F1
#
_cell.length_a   1.000
_cell.length_b   1.000
_cell.length_c   1.000
_cell.angle_alpha   90.00
_cell.angle_beta   90.00
_cell.angle_gamma   90.00
#
_symmetry.space_group_name_H-M   'P 1'
#
loop_
_entity.id
_entity.type
_entity.pdbx_description
1 polymer ?
#
loop_
_entity_poly.entity_id
_entity_poly.type
_entity_poly.pdbx_seq_one_letter_code
_entity_poly.pdbx_strand_id
1 'polypeptide(L)'
;GGADPERASQAARISGGRPGLALALVTEPDVAEYRRQWLGVPGRLTGHPGDSFRLAGELLAATDPLLVALKERQSVEAQAAVADGASSKAVKERHDRQLKRAASSLWATGLEILAGFYRDVAAAQVGAPVRNTDIPVSHLTQVMPGEAMRHADRVLETIESLEANQRPQLALAALFSELGGDR
;
A
#
# COMPACT_ATOMS: atom_id res chain seq x y z
N GLY A 1 23.72 -18.26 -1.54
CA GLY A 1 22.43 -17.61 -1.36
C GLY A 1 22.23 -17.37 0.11
N GLY A 2 22.37 -16.13 0.57
CA GLY A 2 22.11 -15.72 1.93
C GLY A 2 21.76 -14.25 1.89
N ALA A 3 20.56 -13.89 2.34
CA ALA A 3 20.24 -12.50 2.56
C ALA A 3 21.25 -11.95 3.58
N ASP A 4 21.82 -10.79 3.27
CA ASP A 4 22.68 -10.03 4.19
C ASP A 4 22.01 -9.96 5.59
N PRO A 5 22.67 -10.38 6.68
CA PRO A 5 22.10 -10.41 8.03
C PRO A 5 21.52 -9.06 8.47
N GLU A 6 22.07 -7.96 7.99
CA GLU A 6 21.55 -6.61 8.27
C GLU A 6 20.20 -6.38 7.58
N ARG A 7 20.07 -6.79 6.30
CA ARG A 7 18.81 -6.71 5.54
C ARG A 7 17.72 -7.58 6.15
N ALA A 8 18.07 -8.79 6.60
CA ALA A 8 17.12 -9.70 7.26
C ALA A 8 16.62 -9.12 8.60
N SER A 9 17.52 -8.56 9.41
CA SER A 9 17.17 -7.92 10.68
C SER A 9 16.31 -6.66 10.48
N GLN A 10 16.62 -5.87 9.46
CA GLN A 10 15.83 -4.70 9.08
C GLN A 10 14.43 -5.08 8.61
N ALA A 11 14.32 -6.08 7.74
CA ALA A 11 13.03 -6.59 7.27
C ALA A 11 12.18 -7.17 8.41
N ALA A 12 12.79 -7.84 9.39
CA ALA A 12 12.09 -8.36 10.57
C ALA A 12 11.47 -7.22 11.41
N ARG A 13 12.22 -6.14 11.66
CA ARG A 13 11.71 -4.95 12.37
C ARG A 13 10.58 -4.26 11.59
N ILE A 14 10.79 -4.00 10.30
CA ILE A 14 9.77 -3.40 9.41
C ILE A 14 8.51 -4.26 9.37
N SER A 15 8.64 -5.59 9.32
CA SER A 15 7.49 -6.49 9.28
C SER A 15 6.70 -6.53 10.59
N GLY A 16 7.23 -5.97 11.69
CA GLY A 16 6.61 -6.05 13.01
C GLY A 16 6.54 -7.49 13.54
N GLY A 17 7.53 -8.32 13.22
CA GLY A 17 7.57 -9.72 13.63
C GLY A 17 6.73 -10.68 12.77
N ARG A 18 6.40 -10.31 11.52
CA ARG A 18 5.68 -11.16 10.55
C ARG A 18 6.70 -11.80 9.59
N PRO A 19 7.16 -13.05 9.82
CA PRO A 19 8.29 -13.62 9.09
C PRO A 19 8.04 -13.73 7.58
N GLY A 20 6.82 -14.06 7.16
CA GLY A 20 6.46 -14.12 5.74
C GLY A 20 6.55 -12.77 5.02
N LEU A 21 6.18 -11.68 5.70
CA LEU A 21 6.32 -10.32 5.15
C LEU A 21 7.79 -9.87 5.14
N ALA A 22 8.55 -10.22 6.18
CA ALA A 22 9.99 -9.95 6.21
C ALA A 22 10.71 -10.65 5.06
N LEU A 23 10.38 -11.91 4.79
CA LEU A 23 10.93 -12.65 3.66
C LEU A 23 10.55 -11.99 2.33
N ALA A 24 9.26 -11.67 2.13
CA ALA A 24 8.79 -11.03 0.91
C ALA A 24 9.48 -9.69 0.64
N LEU A 25 9.72 -8.86 1.66
CA LEU A 25 10.46 -7.60 1.51
C LEU A 25 11.93 -7.80 1.07
N VAL A 26 12.50 -8.96 1.36
CA VAL A 26 13.88 -9.31 0.99
C VAL A 26 13.95 -9.98 -0.37
N THR A 27 12.95 -10.81 -0.72
CA THR A 27 13.01 -11.69 -1.90
C THR A 27 12.18 -11.18 -3.08
N GLU A 28 11.18 -10.33 -2.85
CA GLU A 28 10.26 -9.84 -3.88
C GLU A 28 10.47 -8.35 -4.15
N PRO A 29 11.16 -7.96 -5.26
CA PRO A 29 11.43 -6.57 -5.60
C PRO A 29 10.17 -5.71 -5.69
N ASP A 30 9.08 -6.26 -6.23
CA ASP A 30 7.80 -5.57 -6.39
C ASP A 30 7.16 -5.24 -5.04
N VAL A 31 7.31 -6.10 -4.02
CA VAL A 31 6.81 -5.84 -2.66
C VAL A 31 7.61 -4.71 -2.01
N ALA A 32 8.93 -4.72 -2.20
CA ALA A 32 9.79 -3.64 -1.70
C ALA A 32 9.50 -2.30 -2.39
N GLU A 33 9.28 -2.31 -3.70
CA GLU A 33 8.92 -1.11 -4.47
C GLU A 33 7.54 -0.58 -4.09
N TYR A 34 6.54 -1.46 -4.01
CA TYR A 34 5.20 -1.09 -3.54
C TYR A 34 5.25 -0.36 -2.20
N ARG A 35 5.99 -0.90 -1.22
CA ARG A 35 6.16 -0.25 0.08
C ARG A 35 6.86 1.10 -0.03
N ARG A 36 7.92 1.22 -0.85
CA ARG A 36 8.63 2.49 -1.05
C ARG A 36 7.70 3.57 -1.60
N GLN A 37 6.84 3.24 -2.56
CA GLN A 37 5.90 4.20 -3.13
C GLN A 37 4.93 4.75 -2.09
N TRP A 38 4.38 3.89 -1.22
CA TRP A 38 3.49 4.32 -0.14
C TRP A 38 4.20 5.15 0.93
N LEU A 39 5.42 4.77 1.34
CA LEU A 39 6.21 5.58 2.28
C LEU A 39 6.69 6.91 1.69
N GLY A 40 6.77 7.01 0.37
CA GLY A 40 7.09 8.25 -0.33
C GLY A 40 5.92 9.22 -0.47
N VAL A 41 4.67 8.78 -0.23
CA VAL A 41 3.46 9.61 -0.39
C VAL A 41 3.58 10.94 0.35
N PRO A 42 3.92 11.00 1.65
CA PRO A 42 4.01 12.26 2.39
C PRO A 42 4.91 13.28 1.69
N GLY A 43 6.07 12.89 1.19
CA GLY A 43 7.00 13.82 0.50
C GLY A 43 6.50 14.36 -0.84
N ARG A 44 5.37 13.85 -1.35
CA ARG A 44 4.79 14.18 -2.66
C ARG A 44 3.46 14.92 -2.57
N LEU A 45 2.90 15.06 -1.36
CA LEU A 45 1.65 15.77 -1.13
C LEU A 45 1.82 17.27 -1.37
N THR A 46 0.86 17.86 -2.04
CA THR A 46 0.74 19.30 -2.29
C THR A 46 -0.69 19.74 -1.98
N GLY A 47 -0.93 21.04 -1.82
CA GLY A 47 -2.28 21.58 -1.66
C GLY A 47 -3.13 21.56 -2.95
N HIS A 48 -2.62 21.06 -4.09
CA HIS A 48 -3.31 21.11 -5.38
C HIS A 48 -4.13 19.82 -5.62
N PRO A 49 -5.47 19.91 -5.78
CA PRO A 49 -6.30 18.71 -5.97
C PRO A 49 -5.93 17.86 -7.21
N GLY A 50 -5.41 18.49 -8.26
CA GLY A 50 -4.95 17.79 -9.47
C GLY A 50 -3.76 16.86 -9.22
N ASP A 51 -2.83 17.26 -8.35
CA ASP A 51 -1.69 16.43 -7.96
C ASP A 51 -2.15 15.24 -7.13
N SER A 52 -3.08 15.46 -6.18
CA SER A 52 -3.67 14.40 -5.36
C SER A 52 -4.36 13.33 -6.21
N PHE A 53 -5.13 13.74 -7.23
CA PHE A 53 -5.80 12.80 -8.13
C PHE A 53 -4.82 11.99 -8.98
N ARG A 54 -3.77 12.63 -9.49
CA ARG A 54 -2.69 11.96 -10.23
C ARG A 54 -1.96 10.97 -9.34
N LEU A 55 -1.56 11.39 -8.14
CA LEU A 55 -0.89 10.54 -7.15
C LEU A 55 -1.74 9.33 -6.80
N ALA A 56 -3.05 9.51 -6.58
CA ALA A 56 -3.98 8.40 -6.35
C ALA A 56 -3.96 7.39 -7.49
N GLY A 57 -3.99 7.84 -8.75
CA GLY A 57 -3.91 6.95 -9.91
C GLY A 57 -2.61 6.14 -9.94
N GLU A 58 -1.47 6.77 -9.65
CA GLU A 58 -0.17 6.10 -9.60
C GLU A 58 -0.11 5.02 -8.51
N LEU A 59 -0.61 5.30 -7.29
CA LEU A 59 -0.60 4.32 -6.20
C LEU A 59 -1.57 3.15 -6.43
N LEU A 60 -2.66 3.38 -7.16
CA LEU A 60 -3.52 2.28 -7.61
C LEU A 60 -2.80 1.41 -8.64
N ALA A 61 -2.11 2.01 -9.61
CA ALA A 61 -1.32 1.29 -10.62
C ALA A 61 -0.14 0.53 -9.99
N ALA A 62 0.39 1.00 -8.86
CA ALA A 62 1.44 0.30 -8.11
C ALA A 62 1.03 -1.11 -7.64
N THR A 63 -0.26 -1.43 -7.61
CA THR A 63 -0.74 -2.79 -7.29
C THR A 63 -0.58 -3.78 -8.45
N ASP A 64 -0.43 -3.31 -9.69
CA ASP A 64 -0.43 -4.18 -10.86
C ASP A 64 0.68 -5.23 -10.89
N PRO A 65 1.95 -4.91 -10.54
CA PRO A 65 3.02 -5.90 -10.47
C PRO A 65 2.71 -7.04 -9.48
N LEU A 66 2.12 -6.70 -8.33
CA LEU A 66 1.75 -7.66 -7.29
C LEU A 66 0.59 -8.58 -7.69
N LEU A 67 -0.13 -8.26 -8.77
CA LEU A 67 -1.26 -9.03 -9.27
C LEU A 67 -0.90 -9.91 -10.48
N VAL A 68 0.34 -9.86 -10.99
CA VAL A 68 0.76 -10.61 -12.19
C VAL A 68 0.53 -12.11 -12.02
N ALA A 69 1.04 -12.72 -10.95
CA ALA A 69 0.88 -14.16 -10.70
C ALA A 69 -0.59 -14.58 -10.53
N LEU A 70 -1.47 -13.67 -10.09
CA LEU A 70 -2.91 -13.93 -10.08
C LEU A 70 -3.48 -13.90 -11.50
N LYS A 71 -3.16 -12.86 -12.29
CA LYS A 71 -3.62 -12.69 -13.68
C LYS A 71 -3.15 -13.85 -14.57
N GLU A 72 -1.92 -14.34 -14.38
CA GLU A 72 -1.38 -15.49 -15.11
C GLU A 72 -2.14 -16.79 -14.82
N ARG A 73 -2.40 -17.09 -13.54
CA ARG A 73 -3.22 -18.24 -13.14
C ARG A 73 -4.62 -18.18 -13.72
N GLN A 74 -5.23 -17.00 -13.71
CA GLN A 74 -6.53 -16.77 -14.33
C GLN A 74 -6.51 -16.99 -15.84
N SER A 75 -5.44 -16.56 -16.53
CA SER A 75 -5.27 -16.79 -17.97
C SER A 75 -5.22 -18.28 -18.30
N VAL A 76 -4.43 -19.07 -17.56
CA VAL A 76 -4.35 -20.53 -17.74
C VAL A 76 -5.70 -21.20 -17.50
N GLU A 77 -6.40 -20.81 -16.43
CA GLU A 77 -7.72 -21.36 -16.12
C GLU A 77 -8.77 -21.00 -17.18
N ALA A 78 -8.72 -19.78 -17.73
CA ALA A 78 -9.62 -19.37 -18.79
C ALA A 78 -9.39 -20.17 -20.09
N GLN A 79 -8.14 -20.48 -20.43
CA GLN A 79 -7.80 -21.33 -21.58
C GLN A 79 -8.32 -22.76 -21.40
N ALA A 80 -8.14 -23.35 -20.22
CA ALA A 80 -8.65 -24.68 -19.90
C ALA A 80 -10.18 -24.73 -19.98
N ALA A 81 -10.88 -23.72 -19.41
CA ALA A 81 -12.34 -23.66 -19.44
C ALA A 81 -12.91 -23.60 -20.87
N VAL A 82 -12.23 -22.91 -21.79
CA VAL A 82 -12.60 -22.87 -23.21
C VAL A 82 -12.42 -24.25 -23.86
N ALA A 83 -11.31 -24.94 -23.56
CA ALA A 83 -11.05 -26.28 -24.09
C ALA A 83 -12.09 -27.31 -23.60
N ASP A 84 -12.53 -27.20 -22.36
CA ASP A 84 -13.49 -28.12 -21.73
C ASP A 84 -14.97 -27.77 -22.03
N GLY A 85 -15.23 -26.73 -22.85
CA GLY A 85 -16.59 -26.29 -23.18
C GLY A 85 -17.36 -25.66 -22.01
N ALA A 86 -16.67 -25.23 -20.96
CA ALA A 86 -17.27 -24.58 -19.81
C ALA A 86 -17.67 -23.12 -20.12
N SER A 87 -18.59 -22.56 -19.30
CA SER A 87 -19.08 -21.19 -19.51
C SER A 87 -17.98 -20.14 -19.26
N SER A 88 -17.42 -19.58 -20.35
CA SER A 88 -16.44 -18.49 -20.33
C SER A 88 -16.92 -17.27 -19.52
N LYS A 89 -18.22 -16.97 -19.53
CA LYS A 89 -18.80 -15.84 -18.79
C LYS A 89 -18.69 -16.03 -17.27
N ALA A 90 -19.04 -17.20 -16.75
CA ALA A 90 -18.99 -17.46 -15.31
C ALA A 90 -17.54 -17.45 -14.78
N VAL A 91 -16.59 -17.98 -15.57
CA VAL A 91 -15.16 -17.95 -15.26
C VAL A 91 -14.65 -16.50 -15.18
N LYS A 92 -14.97 -15.69 -16.20
CA LYS A 92 -14.59 -14.27 -16.24
C LYS A 92 -15.14 -13.48 -15.05
N GLU A 93 -16.44 -13.61 -14.74
CA GLU A 93 -17.04 -12.91 -13.60
C GLU A 93 -16.42 -13.31 -12.25
N ARG A 94 -16.01 -14.58 -12.11
CA ARG A 94 -15.28 -15.04 -10.91
C ARG A 94 -13.88 -14.44 -10.87
N HIS A 95 -13.15 -14.40 -11.99
CA HIS A 95 -11.83 -13.79 -12.11
C HIS A 95 -11.85 -12.30 -11.78
N ASP A 96 -12.81 -11.57 -12.35
CA ASP A 96 -12.98 -10.13 -12.09
C ASP A 96 -13.23 -9.86 -10.60
N ARG A 97 -14.08 -10.66 -9.95
CA ARG A 97 -14.33 -10.55 -8.50
C ARG A 97 -13.11 -10.89 -7.66
N GLN A 98 -12.31 -11.88 -8.07
CA GLN A 98 -11.09 -12.26 -7.37
C GLN A 98 -10.02 -11.17 -7.51
N LEU A 99 -9.84 -10.64 -8.72
CA LEU A 99 -8.89 -9.58 -9.00
C LEU A 99 -9.26 -8.30 -8.25
N LYS A 100 -10.54 -7.91 -8.27
CA LYS A 100 -11.04 -6.76 -7.50
C LYS A 100 -10.76 -6.91 -6.01
N ARG A 101 -11.06 -8.08 -5.42
CA ARG A 101 -10.78 -8.35 -4.00
C ARG A 101 -9.28 -8.28 -3.67
N ALA A 102 -8.43 -8.86 -4.52
CA ALA A 102 -6.99 -8.81 -4.34
C ALA A 102 -6.46 -7.37 -4.41
N ALA A 103 -6.90 -6.59 -5.39
CA ALA A 103 -6.54 -5.18 -5.52
C ALA A 103 -6.99 -4.36 -4.30
N SER A 104 -8.23 -4.55 -3.83
CA SER A 104 -8.74 -3.87 -2.62
C SER A 104 -7.94 -4.20 -1.37
N SER A 105 -7.54 -5.46 -1.18
CA SER A 105 -6.66 -5.85 -0.07
C SER A 105 -5.28 -5.18 -0.15
N LEU A 106 -4.75 -5.02 -1.37
CA LEU A 106 -3.50 -4.28 -1.57
C LEU A 106 -3.69 -2.80 -1.21
N TRP A 107 -4.73 -2.12 -1.69
CA TRP A 107 -4.97 -0.71 -1.35
C TRP A 107 -5.06 -0.48 0.17
N ALA A 108 -5.77 -1.36 0.89
CA ALA A 108 -5.81 -1.33 2.36
C ALA A 108 -4.41 -1.51 2.97
N THR A 109 -3.63 -2.47 2.48
CA THR A 109 -2.23 -2.68 2.92
C THR A 109 -1.37 -1.42 2.68
N GLY A 110 -1.54 -0.75 1.54
CA GLY A 110 -0.87 0.50 1.23
C GLY A 110 -1.22 1.64 2.21
N LEU A 111 -2.51 1.78 2.53
CA LEU A 111 -2.99 2.72 3.53
C LEU A 111 -2.46 2.38 4.93
N GLU A 112 -2.39 1.11 5.32
CA GLU A 112 -1.77 0.69 6.58
C GLU A 112 -0.27 1.07 6.66
N ILE A 113 0.46 0.97 5.54
CA ILE A 113 1.85 1.44 5.45
C ILE A 113 1.92 2.95 5.71
N LEU A 114 1.03 3.72 5.09
CA LEU A 114 0.96 5.17 5.25
C LEU A 114 0.56 5.58 6.68
N ALA A 115 -0.43 4.93 7.29
CA ALA A 115 -0.79 5.15 8.69
C ALA A 115 0.38 4.79 9.64
N GLY A 116 1.11 3.71 9.33
CA GLY A 116 2.32 3.32 10.06
C GLY A 116 3.43 4.36 9.98
N PHE A 117 3.60 5.02 8.82
CA PHE A 117 4.53 6.15 8.68
C PHE A 117 4.15 7.29 9.62
N TYR A 118 2.89 7.72 9.62
CA TYR A 118 2.45 8.82 10.47
C TYR A 118 2.55 8.49 11.97
N ARG A 119 2.33 7.24 12.35
CA ARG A 119 2.62 6.77 13.72
C ARG A 119 4.10 6.91 14.07
N ASP A 120 5.01 6.55 13.15
CA ASP A 120 6.44 6.67 13.35
C ASP A 120 6.90 8.14 13.44
N VAL A 121 6.24 9.06 12.72
CA VAL A 121 6.46 10.52 12.86
C VAL A 121 6.20 10.96 14.30
N ALA A 122 5.05 10.59 14.85
CA ALA A 122 4.68 10.94 16.22
C ALA A 122 5.62 10.27 17.24
N ALA A 123 5.95 8.99 17.05
CA ALA A 123 6.84 8.23 17.92
C ALA A 123 8.27 8.82 17.95
N ALA A 124 8.83 9.14 16.78
CA ALA A 124 10.18 9.69 16.66
C ALA A 124 10.36 10.97 17.48
N GLN A 125 9.35 11.85 17.45
CA GLN A 125 9.42 13.16 18.10
C GLN A 125 9.28 13.11 19.63
N VAL A 126 8.75 12.02 20.18
CA VAL A 126 8.69 11.77 21.63
C VAL A 126 9.78 10.82 22.11
N GLY A 127 10.74 10.46 21.25
CA GLY A 127 11.83 9.54 21.56
C GLY A 127 11.40 8.08 21.70
N ALA A 128 10.21 7.72 21.18
CA ALA A 128 9.74 6.35 21.16
C ALA A 128 10.32 5.56 19.96
N PRO A 129 10.40 4.22 20.05
CA PRO A 129 10.87 3.40 18.94
C PRO A 129 10.01 3.53 17.68
N VAL A 130 10.67 3.59 16.51
CA VAL A 130 10.03 3.64 15.18
C VAL A 130 10.19 2.31 14.44
N ARG A 131 9.22 1.97 13.60
CA ARG A 131 9.19 0.71 12.84
C ARG A 131 9.90 0.82 11.49
N ASN A 132 9.70 1.92 10.77
CA ASN A 132 10.27 2.19 9.46
C ASN A 132 11.70 2.73 9.61
N THR A 133 12.62 1.90 10.11
CA THR A 133 14.03 2.30 10.34
C THR A 133 14.85 2.51 9.06
N ASP A 134 14.27 2.20 7.91
CA ASP A 134 14.89 2.27 6.58
C ASP A 134 14.58 3.57 5.83
N ILE A 135 13.78 4.47 6.42
CA ILE A 135 13.54 5.82 5.87
C ILE A 135 14.38 6.87 6.62
N PRO A 136 14.81 7.95 5.94
CA PRO A 136 15.53 9.04 6.58
C PRO A 136 14.74 9.65 7.74
N VAL A 137 15.40 9.90 8.87
CA VAL A 137 14.79 10.55 10.05
C VAL A 137 14.20 11.92 9.70
N SER A 138 14.78 12.63 8.72
CA SER A 138 14.24 13.90 8.23
C SER A 138 12.83 13.81 7.66
N HIS A 139 12.40 12.63 7.18
CA HIS A 139 11.01 12.41 6.75
C HIS A 139 10.07 12.30 7.95
N LEU A 140 10.56 11.87 9.11
CA LEU A 140 9.78 11.67 10.33
C LEU A 140 9.60 12.94 11.18
N THR A 141 10.11 14.08 10.72
CA THR A 141 10.04 15.36 11.44
C THR A 141 9.29 16.44 10.66
N GLN A 142 8.62 16.09 9.56
CA GLN A 142 7.96 17.06 8.66
C GLN A 142 6.60 17.54 9.16
N VAL A 143 5.97 16.80 10.08
CA VAL A 143 4.60 17.02 10.56
C VAL A 143 4.61 16.96 12.07
N MET A 144 3.84 17.81 12.75
CA MET A 144 3.79 17.81 14.23
C MET A 144 3.14 16.52 14.75
N PRO A 145 3.45 16.04 15.97
CA PRO A 145 3.00 14.72 16.44
C PRO A 145 1.47 14.58 16.49
N GLY A 146 0.77 15.62 16.94
CA GLY A 146 -0.70 15.62 16.99
C GLY A 146 -1.34 15.60 15.61
N GLU A 147 -0.74 16.29 14.64
CA GLU A 147 -1.21 16.30 13.26
C GLU A 147 -0.92 14.96 12.57
N ALA A 148 0.25 14.37 12.81
CA ALA A 148 0.59 13.04 12.33
C ALA A 148 -0.40 12.00 12.85
N MET A 149 -0.82 12.07 14.12
CA MET A 149 -1.86 11.17 14.64
C MET A 149 -3.21 11.38 13.95
N ARG A 150 -3.64 12.62 13.71
CA ARG A 150 -4.84 12.89 12.90
C ARG A 150 -4.73 12.33 11.49
N HIS A 151 -3.58 12.48 10.85
CA HIS A 151 -3.32 11.93 9.52
C HIS A 151 -3.40 10.39 9.54
N ALA A 152 -2.85 9.74 10.57
CA ALA A 152 -2.97 8.29 10.74
C ALA A 152 -4.44 7.85 10.89
N ASP A 153 -5.22 8.53 11.72
CA ASP A 153 -6.65 8.23 11.91
C ASP A 153 -7.42 8.41 10.60
N ARG A 154 -7.16 9.50 9.88
CA ARG A 154 -7.82 9.79 8.60
C ARG A 154 -7.51 8.75 7.51
N VAL A 155 -6.28 8.26 7.49
CA VAL A 155 -5.86 7.16 6.60
C VAL A 155 -6.64 5.88 6.93
N LEU A 156 -6.82 5.56 8.21
CA LEU A 156 -7.57 4.37 8.64
C LEU A 156 -9.08 4.49 8.31
N GLU A 157 -9.70 5.66 8.52
CA GLU A 157 -11.09 5.92 8.08
C GLU A 157 -11.28 5.75 6.56
N THR A 158 -10.24 6.04 5.78
CA THR A 158 -10.27 5.83 4.33
C THR A 158 -10.32 4.35 3.97
N ILE A 159 -9.70 3.47 4.76
CA ILE A 159 -9.80 2.01 4.57
C ILE A 159 -11.26 1.58 4.73
N GLU A 160 -11.92 2.01 5.80
CA GLU A 160 -13.35 1.73 6.03
C GLU A 160 -14.23 2.24 4.88
N SER A 161 -13.90 3.42 4.34
CA SER A 161 -14.61 4.01 3.19
C SER A 161 -14.46 3.18 1.91
N LEU A 162 -13.27 2.59 1.69
CA LEU A 162 -13.04 1.67 0.56
C LEU A 162 -13.82 0.36 0.73
N GLU A 163 -13.89 -0.18 1.95
CA GLU A 163 -14.69 -1.36 2.27
C GLU A 163 -16.20 -1.11 2.05
N ALA A 164 -16.65 0.13 2.28
CA ALA A 164 -18.00 0.60 1.95
C ALA A 164 -18.26 0.80 0.44
N ASN A 165 -17.38 0.31 -0.45
CA ASN A 165 -17.48 0.36 -1.92
C ASN A 165 -17.33 1.76 -2.55
N GLN A 166 -16.63 2.70 -1.90
CA GLN A 166 -16.26 3.94 -2.56
C GLN A 166 -15.31 3.70 -3.74
N ARG A 167 -15.34 4.59 -4.75
CA ARG A 167 -14.39 4.55 -5.88
C ARG A 167 -12.96 4.83 -5.35
N PRO A 168 -12.00 3.90 -5.50
CA PRO A 168 -10.69 4.00 -4.85
C PRO A 168 -9.91 5.24 -5.19
N GLN A 169 -9.92 5.63 -6.47
CA GLN A 169 -9.18 6.81 -6.92
C GLN A 169 -9.72 8.09 -6.29
N LEU A 170 -11.04 8.20 -6.12
CA LEU A 170 -11.65 9.36 -5.48
C LEU A 170 -11.38 9.38 -3.97
N ALA A 171 -11.46 8.22 -3.30
CA ALA A 171 -11.16 8.11 -1.88
C ALA A 171 -9.71 8.51 -1.58
N LEU A 172 -8.75 7.98 -2.34
CA LEU A 172 -7.34 8.33 -2.20
C LEU A 172 -7.05 9.78 -2.57
N ALA A 173 -7.66 10.31 -3.63
CA ALA A 173 -7.46 11.71 -4.03
C ALA A 173 -7.99 12.69 -2.96
N ALA A 174 -9.14 12.37 -2.35
CA ALA A 174 -9.70 13.16 -1.25
C ALA A 174 -8.78 13.11 -0.02
N LEU A 175 -8.35 11.92 0.37
CA LEU A 175 -7.38 11.73 1.46
C LEU A 175 -6.11 12.55 1.19
N PHE A 176 -5.47 12.41 0.03
CA PHE A 176 -4.22 13.10 -0.28
C PHE A 176 -4.36 14.61 -0.33
N SER A 177 -5.52 15.13 -0.78
CA SER A 177 -5.78 16.57 -0.74
C SER A 177 -5.92 17.09 0.69
N GLU A 178 -6.55 16.31 1.58
CA GLU A 178 -6.69 16.67 2.99
C GLU A 178 -5.33 16.64 3.71
N LEU A 179 -4.55 15.56 3.54
CA LEU A 179 -3.22 15.43 4.13
C LEU A 179 -2.22 16.48 3.60
N GLY A 180 -2.40 16.93 2.36
CA GLY A 180 -1.56 17.94 1.72
C GLY A 180 -1.97 19.39 2.01
N GLY A 181 -3.20 19.62 2.49
CA GLY A 181 -3.73 20.95 2.79
C GLY A 181 -3.24 21.55 4.11
N ASP A 182 -2.70 20.71 5.00
CA ASP A 182 -2.15 21.12 6.29
C ASP A 182 -0.68 21.64 6.17
N ARG A 183 -0.12 21.73 4.95
CA ARG A 183 1.29 22.11 4.67
C ARG A 183 1.47 23.46 4.01
#